data_AF-A0A139XCL2-F1
#
_entry.id   AF-A0A139XCL2-F1
#
_cell.length_a   1.000
_cell.length_b   1.000
_cell.length_c   1.000
_cell.angle_alpha   90.00
_cell.angle_beta   90.00
_cell.angle_gamma   90.00
#
_symmetry.space_group_name_H-M   'P 1'
#
loop_
_entity.id
_entity.type
_entity.pdbx_description
1 polymer ?
#
loop_
_entity_poly.entity_id
_entity_poly.type
_entity_poly.pdbx_seq_one_letter_code
_entity_poly.pdbx_strand_id
1 'polypeptide(L)'
;MTLIWQKQPTDTGQTHVLIIGVGYYNHLRGGDGYRQGVIASQGMRLEQLTSPPISARAFAQWIVDSFENEEVPLGSVELLLSDVRGNTNFTVDRENVSIEAATLPNIEAAFRAWYKRCDSHSNIAIFYFCGHGVNIQQESILLAEDFGADELAPYSNAMNIDQIYRGMLQCKAKTQCFFIDACNNGSVEGLRLENANAKCFVTPQLITRNSESNLSSRLLFKAAAPGKFTGADRPREVSRFTQALIKSLNGVSCEKKDGRWVVSIPDLVHSVQWLMEQASRRNNSYQLPYAISEGWGQLIVRQRPPLVPVTLRFEPLEAMADATMLELQSWGSPALLPIRPESILQVNQHKEWQIEEVEVGRFYQLTTRFSSSRYRNLDTLLSVMPRSHSPDPIPIEMNL
;
A
#
# COMPACT_ATOMS: atom_id res chain seq x y z
N MET A 1 -15.68 -0.12 16.82
CA MET A 1 -15.09 -0.91 15.72
C MET A 1 -16.01 -0.88 14.50
N THR A 2 -15.53 -0.39 13.34
CA THR A 2 -16.35 -0.33 12.13
C THR A 2 -15.96 -1.41 11.13
N LEU A 3 -16.83 -2.40 10.99
CA LEU A 3 -16.70 -3.47 10.00
C LEU A 3 -17.38 -3.04 8.70
N ILE A 4 -16.58 -2.77 7.66
CA ILE A 4 -17.08 -2.26 6.38
C ILE A 4 -17.38 -3.38 5.38
N TRP A 5 -16.85 -4.57 5.62
CA TRP A 5 -17.11 -5.75 4.79
C TRP A 5 -17.02 -7.00 5.65
N GLN A 6 -17.97 -7.92 5.46
CA GLN A 6 -17.93 -9.23 6.10
C GLN A 6 -18.61 -10.28 5.22
N LYS A 7 -17.91 -11.38 5.01
CA LYS A 7 -18.49 -12.63 4.53
C LYS A 7 -18.77 -13.55 5.71
N GLN A 8 -19.76 -14.42 5.57
CA GLN A 8 -20.05 -15.42 6.59
C GLN A 8 -18.80 -16.27 6.90
N PRO A 9 -18.54 -16.60 8.18
CA PRO A 9 -17.46 -17.51 8.55
C PRO A 9 -17.59 -18.83 7.80
N THR A 10 -16.46 -19.37 7.36
CA THR A 10 -16.39 -20.70 6.73
C THR A 10 -15.49 -21.62 7.55
N ASP A 11 -15.59 -22.94 7.31
CA ASP A 11 -14.69 -23.94 7.89
C ASP A 11 -13.30 -23.95 7.20
N THR A 12 -13.05 -22.98 6.32
CA THR A 12 -11.81 -22.82 5.55
C THR A 12 -11.13 -21.50 5.91
N GLY A 13 -9.86 -21.34 5.50
CA GLY A 13 -9.14 -20.08 5.70
C GLY A 13 -9.81 -18.92 4.94
N GLN A 14 -9.77 -17.74 5.52
CA GLN A 14 -10.18 -16.47 4.92
C GLN A 14 -9.12 -15.38 5.12
N THR A 15 -9.22 -14.31 4.34
CA THR A 15 -8.39 -13.11 4.49
C THR A 15 -9.10 -12.09 5.37
N HIS A 16 -8.44 -11.64 6.44
CA HIS A 16 -8.96 -10.65 7.36
C HIS A 16 -8.05 -9.42 7.39
N VAL A 17 -8.65 -8.25 7.20
CA VAL A 17 -7.92 -6.99 7.00
C VAL A 17 -8.33 -5.98 8.08
N LEU A 18 -7.35 -5.33 8.70
CA LEU A 18 -7.53 -4.18 9.58
C LEU A 18 -6.79 -2.97 8.98
N ILE A 19 -7.52 -1.90 8.71
CA ILE A 19 -7.03 -0.69 8.03
C ILE A 19 -7.25 0.51 8.95
N ILE A 20 -6.17 1.28 9.19
CA ILE A 20 -6.19 2.44 10.06
C ILE A 20 -5.59 3.63 9.31
N GLY A 21 -6.33 4.74 9.23
CA GLY A 21 -5.88 5.99 8.61
C GLY A 21 -6.03 7.18 9.56
N VAL A 22 -4.92 7.73 10.04
CA VAL A 22 -4.92 8.82 11.03
C VAL A 22 -4.38 10.11 10.39
N GLY A 23 -5.27 11.04 10.09
CA GLY A 23 -4.95 12.37 9.58
C GLY A 23 -5.22 13.49 10.58
N TYR A 24 -6.31 13.34 11.33
CA TYR A 24 -6.65 14.19 12.47
C TYR A 24 -6.02 13.65 13.76
N TYR A 25 -5.44 14.57 14.53
CA TYR A 25 -4.84 14.32 15.82
C TYR A 25 -5.30 15.40 16.79
N ASN A 26 -6.11 15.01 17.78
CA ASN A 26 -6.82 15.93 18.64
C ASN A 26 -5.88 16.86 19.44
N HIS A 27 -4.71 16.36 19.85
CA HIS A 27 -3.76 17.10 20.69
C HIS A 27 -2.51 17.59 19.94
N LEU A 28 -2.47 17.46 18.61
CA LEU A 28 -1.45 18.10 17.78
C LEU A 28 -1.93 19.48 17.31
N ARG A 29 -0.99 20.29 16.80
CA ARG A 29 -1.30 21.62 16.26
C ARG A 29 -2.45 21.51 15.24
N GLY A 30 -3.50 22.31 15.44
CA GLY A 30 -4.70 22.29 14.59
C GLY A 30 -5.80 21.32 15.02
N GLY A 31 -5.60 20.57 16.12
CA GLY A 31 -6.65 19.78 16.77
C GLY A 31 -7.34 20.55 17.90
N ASP A 32 -8.56 20.13 18.23
CA ASP A 32 -9.43 20.79 19.23
C ASP A 32 -8.88 20.72 20.65
N GLY A 33 -8.18 19.63 20.97
CA GLY A 33 -7.50 19.38 22.24
C GLY A 33 -6.07 19.92 22.31
N TYR A 34 -5.60 20.69 21.33
CA TYR A 34 -4.23 21.18 21.27
C TYR A 34 -3.93 22.17 22.40
N ARG A 35 -2.87 21.89 23.17
CA ARG A 35 -2.31 22.80 24.17
C ARG A 35 -0.87 23.15 23.83
N GLN A 36 -0.57 24.44 23.79
CA GLN A 36 0.76 24.94 23.45
C GLN A 36 1.79 24.49 24.51
N GLY A 37 2.79 23.70 24.12
CA GLY A 37 3.90 23.27 24.98
C GLY A 37 4.05 21.77 25.21
N VAL A 38 3.01 20.96 25.00
CA VAL A 38 3.03 19.51 25.32
C VAL A 38 3.97 18.71 24.41
N ILE A 39 4.00 19.03 23.12
CA ILE A 39 4.79 18.30 22.10
C ILE A 39 5.90 19.17 21.49
N ALA A 40 5.76 20.50 21.59
CA ALA A 40 6.79 21.45 21.16
C ALA A 40 8.11 21.29 21.96
N SER A 41 8.02 20.81 23.21
CA SER A 41 9.16 20.53 24.09
C SER A 41 9.99 19.30 23.66
N GLN A 42 9.44 18.41 22.84
CA GLN A 42 10.12 17.19 22.37
C GLN A 42 10.76 17.35 20.98
N GLY A 43 10.84 18.57 20.45
CA GLY A 43 11.48 18.87 19.15
C GLY A 43 10.79 18.24 17.93
N MET A 44 9.64 17.60 18.09
CA MET A 44 8.87 16.99 17.01
C MET A 44 7.84 18.00 16.47
N ARG A 45 8.03 18.44 15.22
CA ARG A 45 7.07 19.33 14.53
C ARG A 45 5.95 18.51 13.89
N LEU A 46 5.15 17.83 14.72
CA LEU A 46 3.99 17.06 14.25
C LEU A 46 2.77 17.97 14.06
N GLU A 47 2.06 17.77 12.96
CA GLU A 47 0.87 18.54 12.55
C GLU A 47 -0.21 17.61 11.98
N GLN A 48 -1.36 18.16 11.59
CA GLN A 48 -2.41 17.38 10.93
C GLN A 48 -1.94 16.86 9.56
N LEU A 49 -2.35 15.66 9.18
CA LEU A 49 -2.03 15.03 7.91
C LEU A 49 -3.28 14.88 7.03
N THR A 50 -3.17 15.17 5.74
CA THR A 50 -4.31 15.03 4.81
C THR A 50 -4.33 13.71 4.06
N SER A 51 -3.17 13.12 3.80
CA SER A 51 -3.04 11.91 2.98
C SER A 51 -3.44 10.60 3.65
N PRO A 52 -3.26 10.40 4.97
CA PRO A 52 -3.51 9.09 5.58
C PRO A 52 -4.95 8.58 5.48
N PRO A 53 -5.99 9.39 5.79
CA PRO A 53 -7.36 8.94 5.62
C PRO A 53 -7.70 8.63 4.16
N ILE A 54 -7.14 9.39 3.21
CA ILE A 54 -7.33 9.18 1.77
C ILE A 54 -6.66 7.87 1.32
N SER A 55 -5.47 7.58 1.84
CA SER A 55 -4.70 6.38 1.52
C SER A 55 -5.35 5.13 2.10
N ALA A 56 -5.80 5.19 3.36
CA ALA A 56 -6.58 4.12 4.00
C ALA A 56 -7.88 3.83 3.24
N ARG A 57 -8.60 4.86 2.78
CA ARG A 57 -9.80 4.71 1.93
C ARG A 57 -9.48 4.04 0.60
N ALA A 58 -8.43 4.48 -0.09
CA ALA A 58 -8.02 3.90 -1.36
C ALA A 58 -7.64 2.41 -1.20
N PHE A 59 -6.92 2.07 -0.14
CA PHE A 59 -6.56 0.68 0.15
C PHE A 59 -7.78 -0.15 0.54
N ALA A 60 -8.69 0.38 1.37
CA ALA A 60 -9.92 -0.30 1.74
C ALA A 60 -10.83 -0.57 0.53
N GLN A 61 -11.00 0.42 -0.34
CA GLN A 61 -11.75 0.29 -1.58
C GLN A 61 -11.16 -0.80 -2.47
N TRP A 62 -9.83 -0.76 -2.66
CA TRP A 62 -9.13 -1.79 -3.42
C TRP A 62 -9.30 -3.20 -2.84
N ILE A 63 -9.20 -3.35 -1.51
CA ILE A 63 -9.41 -4.63 -0.85
C ILE A 63 -10.82 -5.16 -1.15
N VAL A 64 -11.84 -4.32 -1.04
CA VAL A 64 -13.24 -4.75 -1.25
C VAL A 64 -13.51 -5.07 -2.73
N ASP A 65 -13.03 -4.23 -3.65
CA ASP A 65 -13.39 -4.33 -5.06
C ASP A 65 -12.52 -5.32 -5.86
N SER A 66 -11.26 -5.50 -5.45
CA SER A 66 -10.23 -6.09 -6.32
C SER A 66 -9.37 -7.16 -5.65
N PHE A 67 -9.46 -7.35 -4.33
CA PHE A 67 -8.73 -8.44 -3.69
C PHE A 67 -9.27 -9.79 -4.16
N GLU A 68 -8.39 -10.62 -4.71
CA GLU A 68 -8.73 -11.94 -5.22
C GLU A 68 -7.71 -12.98 -4.73
N ASN A 69 -8.21 -13.94 -3.95
CA ASN A 69 -7.47 -15.11 -3.55
C ASN A 69 -8.44 -16.30 -3.48
N GLU A 70 -8.38 -17.19 -4.47
CA GLU A 70 -9.30 -18.32 -4.57
C GLU A 70 -9.15 -19.33 -3.42
N GLU A 71 -7.96 -19.44 -2.83
CA GLU A 71 -7.68 -20.39 -1.75
C GLU A 71 -8.09 -19.84 -0.37
N VAL A 72 -7.90 -18.52 -0.19
CA VAL A 72 -8.12 -17.83 1.08
C VAL A 72 -8.90 -16.52 0.83
N PRO A 73 -10.20 -16.61 0.46
CA PRO A 73 -10.98 -15.47 -0.01
C PRO A 73 -11.18 -14.40 1.07
N LEU A 74 -11.57 -13.19 0.65
CA LEU A 74 -11.84 -12.09 1.59
C LEU A 74 -12.95 -12.46 2.58
N GLY A 75 -12.63 -12.43 3.88
CA GLY A 75 -13.54 -12.73 4.98
C GLY A 75 -14.04 -11.49 5.70
N SER A 76 -13.16 -10.54 6.02
CA SER A 76 -13.56 -9.31 6.74
C SER A 76 -12.64 -8.12 6.47
N VAL A 77 -13.19 -6.91 6.46
CA VAL A 77 -12.43 -5.65 6.43
C VAL A 77 -12.92 -4.72 7.52
N GLU A 78 -12.02 -4.38 8.45
CA GLU A 78 -12.22 -3.34 9.46
C GLU A 78 -11.51 -2.06 9.03
N LEU A 79 -12.17 -0.92 9.25
CA LEU A 79 -11.66 0.40 8.91
C LEU A 79 -11.84 1.36 10.09
N LEU A 80 -10.78 2.09 10.43
CA LEU A 80 -10.81 3.21 11.38
C LEU A 80 -10.19 4.43 10.72
N LEU A 81 -10.82 5.59 10.87
CA LEU A 81 -10.41 6.82 10.19
C LEU A 81 -10.55 8.05 11.08
N SER A 82 -9.51 8.87 11.07
CA SER A 82 -9.50 10.19 11.68
C SER A 82 -9.19 11.21 10.58
N ASP A 83 -10.21 11.78 9.93
CA ASP A 83 -10.04 12.76 8.85
C ASP A 83 -10.09 14.18 9.39
N VAL A 84 -9.11 15.01 9.04
CA VAL A 84 -9.04 16.44 9.43
C VAL A 84 -10.26 17.24 8.99
N ARG A 85 -11.02 16.74 8.00
CA ARG A 85 -12.27 17.33 7.51
C ARG A 85 -13.51 16.81 8.23
N GLY A 86 -13.37 15.91 9.20
CA GLY A 86 -14.49 15.23 9.84
C GLY A 86 -15.25 14.26 8.92
N ASN A 87 -14.68 13.89 7.76
CA ASN A 87 -15.30 12.91 6.88
C ASN A 87 -15.14 11.51 7.47
N THR A 88 -16.23 10.99 8.02
CA THR A 88 -16.32 9.64 8.58
C THR A 88 -17.00 8.64 7.65
N ASN A 89 -17.47 9.02 6.45
CA ASN A 89 -18.27 8.10 5.63
C ASN A 89 -17.40 7.27 4.69
N PHE A 90 -17.62 5.96 4.60
CA PHE A 90 -17.05 5.07 3.58
C PHE A 90 -18.19 4.40 2.80
N THR A 91 -18.06 4.28 1.47
CA THR A 91 -19.11 3.71 0.63
C THR A 91 -18.74 2.29 0.23
N VAL A 92 -19.61 1.32 0.51
CA VAL A 92 -19.49 -0.08 0.09
C VAL A 92 -20.83 -0.53 -0.48
N ASP A 93 -20.85 -1.19 -1.63
CA ASP A 93 -22.09 -1.63 -2.32
C ASP A 93 -23.17 -0.53 -2.45
N ARG A 94 -22.74 0.73 -2.65
CA ARG A 94 -23.59 1.95 -2.71
C ARG A 94 -24.24 2.36 -1.39
N GLU A 95 -23.90 1.72 -0.28
CA GLU A 95 -24.30 2.10 1.07
C GLU A 95 -23.18 2.88 1.77
N ASN A 96 -23.57 3.90 2.54
CA ASN A 96 -22.62 4.69 3.32
C ASN A 96 -22.55 4.15 4.75
N VAL A 97 -21.34 3.74 5.15
CA VAL A 97 -21.01 3.30 6.50
C VAL A 97 -20.27 4.43 7.21
N SER A 98 -20.72 4.77 8.42
CA SER A 98 -20.00 5.72 9.27
C SER A 98 -18.86 5.02 9.98
N ILE A 99 -17.65 5.53 9.79
CA ILE A 99 -16.39 5.01 10.29
C ILE A 99 -16.02 5.70 11.60
N GLU A 100 -15.68 4.89 12.60
CA GLU A 100 -15.19 5.39 13.87
C GLU A 100 -13.78 5.98 13.78
N ALA A 101 -13.54 6.94 14.67
CA ALA A 101 -12.25 7.56 14.92
C ALA A 101 -11.17 6.52 15.26
N ALA A 102 -9.96 6.74 14.77
CA ALA A 102 -8.78 5.93 15.06
C ALA A 102 -8.10 6.34 16.38
N THR A 103 -8.88 6.39 17.46
CA THR A 103 -8.37 6.53 18.84
C THR A 103 -7.75 5.22 19.31
N LEU A 104 -6.84 5.27 20.28
CA LEU A 104 -6.20 4.07 20.80
C LEU A 104 -7.23 3.03 21.31
N PRO A 105 -8.28 3.37 22.08
CA PRO A 105 -9.28 2.39 22.52
C PRO A 105 -10.01 1.71 21.35
N ASN A 106 -10.34 2.48 20.29
CA ASN A 106 -11.01 1.93 19.11
C ASN A 106 -10.08 0.99 18.32
N ILE A 107 -8.81 1.38 18.18
CA ILE A 107 -7.79 0.56 17.53
C ILE A 107 -7.55 -0.73 18.31
N GLU A 108 -7.45 -0.67 19.64
CA GLU A 108 -7.27 -1.86 20.47
C GLU A 108 -8.46 -2.82 20.33
N ALA A 109 -9.69 -2.30 20.39
CA ALA A 109 -10.89 -3.11 20.22
C ALA A 109 -10.95 -3.78 18.84
N ALA A 110 -10.64 -3.04 17.77
CA ALA A 110 -10.57 -3.56 16.41
C ALA A 110 -9.47 -4.63 16.28
N PHE A 111 -8.25 -4.33 16.75
CA PHE A 111 -7.13 -5.29 16.74
C PHE A 111 -7.50 -6.60 17.43
N ARG A 112 -8.16 -6.57 18.59
CA ARG A 112 -8.57 -7.79 19.31
C ARG A 112 -9.60 -8.60 18.53
N ALA A 113 -10.57 -7.94 17.90
CA ALA A 113 -11.57 -8.60 17.06
C ALA A 113 -10.94 -9.20 15.79
N TRP A 114 -10.10 -8.44 15.11
CA TRP A 114 -9.31 -8.89 13.96
C TRP A 114 -8.40 -10.07 14.31
N TYR A 115 -7.63 -9.97 15.40
CA TYR A 115 -6.77 -11.05 15.88
C TYR A 115 -7.56 -12.34 16.07
N LYS A 116 -8.72 -12.28 16.74
CA LYS A 116 -9.57 -13.45 16.98
C LYS A 116 -10.01 -14.12 15.68
N ARG A 117 -10.31 -13.35 14.63
CA ARG A 117 -10.64 -13.90 13.31
C ARG A 117 -9.41 -14.51 12.65
N CYS A 118 -8.28 -13.81 12.66
CA CYS A 118 -7.03 -14.32 12.12
C CYS A 118 -6.60 -15.64 12.78
N ASP A 119 -6.84 -15.82 14.08
CA ASP A 119 -6.42 -16.98 14.87
C ASP A 119 -7.33 -18.22 14.74
N SER A 120 -8.41 -18.16 13.96
CA SER A 120 -9.36 -19.27 13.85
C SER A 120 -8.86 -20.42 12.97
N HIS A 121 -8.21 -20.10 11.85
CA HIS A 121 -7.78 -21.04 10.81
C HIS A 121 -6.44 -20.60 10.19
N SER A 122 -5.99 -21.31 9.16
CA SER A 122 -4.86 -20.93 8.30
C SER A 122 -5.18 -19.72 7.42
N ASN A 123 -5.48 -18.59 8.05
CA ASN A 123 -5.94 -17.36 7.44
C ASN A 123 -4.80 -16.52 6.83
N ILE A 124 -5.16 -15.50 6.06
CA ILE A 124 -4.27 -14.37 5.74
C ILE A 124 -4.66 -13.19 6.65
N ALA A 125 -3.70 -12.68 7.40
CA ALA A 125 -3.84 -11.51 8.25
C ALA A 125 -3.18 -10.30 7.60
N ILE A 126 -3.95 -9.26 7.27
CA ILE A 126 -3.42 -8.01 6.73
C ILE A 126 -3.68 -6.88 7.73
N PHE A 127 -2.61 -6.19 8.14
CA PHE A 127 -2.67 -4.99 8.93
C PHE A 127 -2.11 -3.83 8.11
N TYR A 128 -2.89 -2.76 7.94
CA TYR A 128 -2.47 -1.55 7.26
C TYR A 128 -2.63 -0.35 8.20
N PHE A 129 -1.57 0.46 8.30
CA PHE A 129 -1.61 1.73 9.02
C PHE A 129 -1.03 2.83 8.16
N CYS A 130 -1.71 3.97 8.09
CA CYS A 130 -1.16 5.20 7.55
C CYS A 130 -1.38 6.35 8.54
N GLY A 131 -0.34 7.14 8.81
CA GLY A 131 -0.37 8.24 9.78
C GLY A 131 1.02 8.66 10.23
N HIS A 132 1.08 9.36 11.35
CA HIS A 132 2.35 9.64 12.02
C HIS A 132 2.95 8.38 12.64
N GLY A 133 4.28 8.29 12.50
CA GLY A 133 5.11 7.33 13.17
C GLY A 133 6.43 7.98 13.57
N VAL A 134 7.00 7.49 14.66
CA VAL A 134 8.30 7.93 15.17
C VAL A 134 9.15 6.72 15.53
N ASN A 135 10.46 6.88 15.50
CA ASN A 135 11.41 5.88 15.99
C ASN A 135 11.92 6.29 17.37
N ILE A 136 11.75 5.42 18.37
CA ILE A 136 12.22 5.62 19.74
C ILE A 136 13.01 4.38 20.12
N GLN A 137 14.30 4.53 20.46
CA GLN A 137 15.18 3.42 20.85
C GLN A 137 15.10 2.21 19.89
N GLN A 138 15.16 2.47 18.58
CA GLN A 138 15.05 1.46 17.50
C GLN A 138 13.66 0.86 17.28
N GLU A 139 12.67 1.16 18.12
CA GLU A 139 11.29 0.72 17.93
C GLU A 139 10.48 1.77 17.16
N SER A 140 9.68 1.29 16.20
CA SER A 140 8.71 2.11 15.47
C SER A 140 7.42 2.22 16.28
N ILE A 141 7.06 3.45 16.59
CA ILE A 141 5.87 3.80 17.34
C ILE A 141 4.88 4.50 16.40
N LEU A 142 3.64 4.02 16.36
CA LEU A 142 2.55 4.56 15.55
C LEU A 142 1.60 5.36 16.44
N LEU A 143 1.21 6.55 15.98
CA LEU A 143 0.44 7.50 16.79
C LEU A 143 -1.05 7.40 16.46
N ALA A 144 -1.89 7.19 17.47
CA ALA A 144 -3.35 7.24 17.35
C ALA A 144 -3.86 8.70 17.36
N GLU A 145 -5.13 8.92 17.04
CA GLU A 145 -5.75 10.26 17.02
C GLU A 145 -5.60 11.01 18.36
N ASP A 146 -5.72 10.28 19.46
CA ASP A 146 -5.66 10.76 20.84
C ASP A 146 -4.24 10.75 21.43
N PHE A 147 -3.20 10.63 20.58
CA PHE A 147 -1.81 10.83 20.98
C PHE A 147 -1.62 12.19 21.65
N GLY A 148 -0.88 12.23 22.76
CA GLY A 148 -0.62 13.47 23.52
C GLY A 148 -1.76 13.92 24.44
N ALA A 149 -2.79 13.09 24.65
CA ALA A 149 -3.87 13.38 25.62
C ALA A 149 -3.36 13.47 27.07
N ASP A 150 -2.34 12.70 27.42
CA ASP A 150 -1.62 12.78 28.70
C ASP A 150 -0.29 13.49 28.50
N GLU A 151 -0.14 14.67 29.11
CA GLU A 151 1.05 15.50 28.98
C GLU A 151 2.29 14.88 29.67
N LEU A 152 2.08 14.06 30.70
CA LEU A 152 3.14 13.37 31.43
C LEU A 152 3.54 12.05 30.75
N ALA A 153 2.63 11.45 29.98
CA ALA A 153 2.85 10.22 29.23
C ALA A 153 2.32 10.33 27.79
N PRO A 154 2.92 11.16 26.92
CA PRO A 154 2.36 11.50 25.60
C PRO A 154 2.17 10.28 24.68
N TYR A 155 3.01 9.26 24.85
CA TYR A 155 3.00 8.01 24.07
C TYR A 155 2.08 6.92 24.66
N SER A 156 1.37 7.19 25.75
CA SER A 156 0.40 6.25 26.34
C SER A 156 -0.71 5.86 25.36
N ASN A 157 -1.04 6.78 24.43
CA ASN A 157 -1.95 6.60 23.29
C ASN A 157 -1.20 6.39 21.97
N ALA A 158 -0.17 5.54 22.00
CA ALA A 158 0.58 5.12 20.82
C ALA A 158 0.77 3.61 20.83
N MET A 159 1.17 3.05 19.69
CA MET A 159 1.33 1.62 19.49
C MET A 159 2.76 1.26 19.09
N ASN A 160 3.32 0.24 19.71
CA ASN A 160 4.61 -0.30 19.33
C ASN A 160 4.44 -1.38 18.25
N ILE A 161 4.67 -1.02 16.99
CA ILE A 161 4.38 -1.93 15.88
C ILE A 161 5.36 -3.11 15.83
N ASP A 162 6.60 -2.93 16.25
CA ASP A 162 7.59 -4.02 16.27
C ASP A 162 7.24 -5.07 17.33
N GLN A 163 6.68 -4.66 18.47
CA GLN A 163 6.19 -5.58 19.49
C GLN A 163 4.88 -6.25 19.06
N ILE A 164 3.93 -5.51 18.46
CA ILE A 164 2.69 -6.09 17.92
C ILE A 164 3.01 -7.13 16.83
N TYR A 165 3.88 -6.78 15.87
CA TYR A 165 4.33 -7.70 14.83
C TYR A 165 4.96 -8.97 15.42
N ARG A 166 5.82 -8.83 16.43
CA ARG A 166 6.42 -9.98 17.14
C ARG A 166 5.37 -10.82 17.87
N GLY A 167 4.41 -10.19 18.56
CA GLY A 167 3.35 -10.91 19.27
C GLY A 167 2.43 -11.71 18.36
N MET A 168 2.29 -11.28 17.10
CA MET A 168 1.53 -12.01 16.08
C MET A 168 2.16 -13.34 15.65
N LEU A 169 3.39 -13.64 16.08
CA LEU A 169 4.00 -14.97 15.91
C LEU A 169 3.15 -16.12 16.47
N GLN A 170 2.32 -15.85 17.48
CA GLN A 170 1.46 -16.86 18.08
C GLN A 170 0.10 -17.02 17.39
N CYS A 171 -0.22 -16.15 16.43
CA CYS A 171 -1.45 -16.24 15.66
C CYS A 171 -1.37 -17.39 14.63
N LYS A 172 -2.44 -18.17 14.51
CA LYS A 172 -2.56 -19.29 13.54
C LYS A 172 -2.65 -18.87 12.07
N ALA A 173 -2.79 -17.58 11.77
CA ALA A 173 -2.80 -17.09 10.40
C ALA A 173 -1.50 -17.48 9.68
N LYS A 174 -1.64 -18.24 8.59
CA LYS A 174 -0.54 -18.81 7.80
C LYS A 174 0.27 -17.74 7.07
N THR A 175 -0.37 -16.63 6.70
CA THR A 175 0.31 -15.47 6.11
C THR A 175 -0.06 -14.21 6.90
N GLN A 176 0.94 -13.40 7.25
CA GLN A 176 0.75 -12.17 8.02
C GLN A 176 1.49 -11.02 7.36
N CYS A 177 0.80 -9.96 6.95
CA CYS A 177 1.39 -8.81 6.28
C CYS A 177 1.02 -7.51 6.99
N PHE A 178 2.04 -6.75 7.36
CA PHE A 178 1.96 -5.46 8.04
C PHE A 178 2.48 -4.38 7.08
N PHE A 179 1.59 -3.54 6.58
CA PHE A 179 1.92 -2.44 5.68
C PHE A 179 1.84 -1.12 6.46
N ILE A 180 2.99 -0.51 6.71
CA ILE A 180 3.13 0.62 7.62
C ILE A 180 3.56 1.85 6.83
N ASP A 181 2.59 2.70 6.51
CA ASP A 181 2.77 3.96 5.79
C ASP A 181 2.88 5.14 6.74
N ALA A 182 4.00 5.17 7.45
CA ALA A 182 4.32 6.18 8.44
C ALA A 182 5.81 6.54 8.37
N CYS A 183 6.14 7.75 8.84
CA CYS A 183 7.51 8.14 9.08
C CYS A 183 8.18 7.16 10.07
N ASN A 184 9.48 6.99 9.93
CA ASN A 184 10.28 6.17 10.84
C ASN A 184 11.52 6.93 11.30
N ASN A 185 11.36 8.24 11.55
CA ASN A 185 12.45 9.11 11.98
C ASN A 185 12.54 9.15 13.51
N GLY A 186 13.77 9.23 14.04
CA GLY A 186 13.99 9.59 15.42
C GLY A 186 14.19 11.10 15.53
N SER A 187 13.62 11.74 16.55
CA SER A 187 14.07 13.08 16.95
C SER A 187 15.26 12.95 17.91
N VAL A 188 16.09 13.99 18.03
CA VAL A 188 17.20 14.03 19.01
C VAL A 188 16.67 13.83 20.45
N GLU A 189 15.46 14.31 20.74
CA GLU A 189 14.80 14.06 22.02
C GLU A 189 14.24 12.63 22.13
N GLY A 190 13.79 12.03 21.02
CA GLY A 190 13.41 10.62 20.95
C GLY A 190 14.57 9.65 21.23
N LEU A 191 15.81 10.06 20.96
CA LEU A 191 17.02 9.34 21.34
C LEU A 191 17.32 9.44 22.85
N ARG A 192 16.78 10.46 23.55
CA ARG A 192 16.94 10.65 25.00
C ARG A 192 15.85 9.95 25.81
N LEU A 193 14.74 9.58 25.18
CA LEU A 193 13.71 8.75 25.82
C LEU A 193 14.25 7.32 25.98
N GLU A 194 14.24 6.80 27.21
CA GLU A 194 14.60 5.40 27.48
C GLU A 194 13.53 4.43 26.98
N ASN A 195 12.24 4.82 27.07
CA ASN A 195 11.11 4.02 26.61
C ASN A 195 9.90 4.91 26.32
N ALA A 196 9.17 4.61 25.24
CA ALA A 196 7.90 5.28 24.91
C ALA A 196 6.73 4.77 25.77
N ASN A 197 6.81 3.58 26.39
CA ASN A 197 5.68 2.89 27.03
C ASN A 197 4.43 2.79 26.11
N ALA A 198 4.65 2.78 24.80
CA ALA A 198 3.61 2.62 23.81
C ALA A 198 2.96 1.23 23.94
N LYS A 199 1.67 1.14 23.64
CA LYS A 199 0.89 -0.09 23.82
C LYS A 199 1.37 -1.20 22.89
N CYS A 200 1.41 -2.39 23.47
CA CYS A 200 1.43 -3.65 22.75
C CYS A 200 0.12 -4.38 23.07
N PHE A 201 -0.66 -4.71 22.04
CA PHE A 201 -1.96 -5.37 22.24
C PHE A 201 -1.85 -6.88 22.44
N VAL A 202 -0.68 -7.44 22.14
CA VAL A 202 -0.41 -8.87 22.17
C VAL A 202 1.04 -9.08 22.62
N THR A 203 1.22 -9.51 23.87
CA THR A 203 2.55 -9.74 24.43
C THR A 203 3.28 -10.85 23.66
N PRO A 204 4.49 -10.60 23.14
CA PRO A 204 5.29 -11.65 22.52
C PRO A 204 5.63 -12.74 23.55
N GLN A 205 5.28 -13.98 23.24
CA GLN A 205 5.65 -15.14 24.05
C GLN A 205 6.88 -15.82 23.44
N LEU A 206 7.72 -16.44 24.28
CA LEU A 206 8.77 -17.33 23.81
C LEU A 206 8.12 -18.61 23.26
N ILE A 207 7.82 -18.63 21.97
CA ILE A 207 7.28 -19.82 21.32
C ILE A 207 8.44 -20.71 20.90
N THR A 208 8.57 -21.89 21.51
CA THR A 208 9.41 -22.97 20.98
C THR A 208 8.78 -23.46 19.66
N ARG A 209 9.36 -23.07 18.52
CA ARG A 209 8.95 -23.53 17.17
C ARG A 209 9.21 -25.04 17.02
N ASN A 210 8.38 -25.89 17.63
CA ASN A 210 8.57 -27.35 17.65
C ASN A 210 7.62 -28.12 16.71
N SER A 211 6.91 -27.47 15.80
CA SER A 211 6.11 -28.17 14.79
C SER A 211 6.21 -27.54 13.40
N GLU A 212 6.41 -28.38 12.38
CA GLU A 212 6.41 -28.01 10.95
C GLU A 212 5.12 -27.27 10.51
N SER A 213 4.05 -27.38 11.31
CA SER A 213 2.76 -26.71 11.13
C SER A 213 2.74 -25.21 11.45
N ASN A 214 3.81 -24.63 12.00
CA ASN A 214 3.86 -23.22 12.46
C ASN A 214 4.74 -22.29 11.60
N LEU A 215 5.13 -22.70 10.38
CA LEU A 215 5.87 -21.82 9.46
C LEU A 215 4.94 -20.82 8.78
N SER A 216 4.60 -19.75 9.51
CA SER A 216 3.87 -18.61 8.94
C SER A 216 4.78 -17.79 8.02
N SER A 217 4.28 -17.42 6.85
CA SER A 217 4.94 -16.42 6.01
C SER A 217 4.59 -15.02 6.52
N ARG A 218 5.59 -14.17 6.75
CA ARG A 218 5.40 -12.91 7.46
C ARG A 218 6.10 -11.78 6.71
N LEU A 219 5.47 -10.61 6.70
CA LEU A 219 6.00 -9.40 6.11
C LEU A 219 5.71 -8.21 7.02
N LEU A 220 6.74 -7.45 7.39
CA LEU A 220 6.63 -6.10 7.92
C LEU A 220 7.24 -5.15 6.89
N PHE A 221 6.40 -4.37 6.21
CA PHE A 221 6.80 -3.46 5.16
C PHE A 221 6.51 -2.02 5.57
N LYS A 222 7.57 -1.26 5.85
CA LYS A 222 7.52 0.14 6.26
C LYS A 222 7.82 1.05 5.07
N ALA A 223 7.01 2.09 4.89
CA ALA A 223 7.15 3.07 3.82
C ALA A 223 8.41 3.94 3.89
N ALA A 224 9.07 3.96 5.05
CA ALA A 224 10.37 4.60 5.27
C ALA A 224 11.32 3.69 6.05
N ALA A 225 12.55 3.63 5.57
CA ALA A 225 13.69 3.16 6.35
C ALA A 225 13.88 4.04 7.61
N PRO A 226 14.54 3.50 8.66
CA PRO A 226 14.86 4.28 9.86
C PRO A 226 15.54 5.61 9.52
N GLY A 227 15.09 6.69 10.16
CA GLY A 227 15.58 8.05 9.95
C GLY A 227 14.98 8.81 8.75
N LYS A 228 14.00 8.24 8.02
CA LYS A 228 13.42 8.87 6.81
C LYS A 228 11.95 9.30 7.00
N PHE A 229 11.54 10.26 6.17
CA PHE A 229 10.16 10.78 6.10
C PHE A 229 9.37 10.09 4.99
N THR A 230 8.04 10.06 5.13
CA THR A 230 7.11 9.58 4.10
C THR A 230 6.09 10.66 3.77
N GLY A 231 5.44 10.55 2.61
CA GLY A 231 4.38 11.47 2.23
C GLY A 231 3.78 11.15 0.86
N ALA A 232 2.74 11.91 0.51
CA ALA A 232 2.23 11.99 -0.86
C ALA A 232 3.05 13.02 -1.66
N ASP A 233 2.91 12.99 -2.99
CA ASP A 233 3.52 14.00 -3.87
C ASP A 233 2.84 15.36 -3.71
N ARG A 234 1.53 15.37 -3.46
CA ARG A 234 0.78 16.59 -3.13
C ARG A 234 -0.10 16.38 -1.89
N PRO A 235 -0.42 17.46 -1.16
CA PRO A 235 -1.45 17.41 -0.13
C PRO A 235 -2.76 16.85 -0.70
N ARG A 236 -3.49 16.08 0.11
CA ARG A 236 -4.79 15.48 -0.23
C ARG A 236 -4.76 14.45 -1.37
N GLU A 237 -3.61 13.85 -1.65
CA GLU A 237 -3.50 12.67 -2.52
C GLU A 237 -3.16 11.42 -1.69
N VAL A 238 -3.36 10.26 -2.31
CA VAL A 238 -2.88 8.96 -1.78
C VAL A 238 -1.35 9.01 -1.66
N SER A 239 -0.79 8.49 -0.58
CA SER A 239 0.66 8.45 -0.37
C SER A 239 1.38 7.62 -1.43
N ARG A 240 2.66 7.93 -1.68
CA ARG A 240 3.48 7.18 -2.65
C ARG A 240 3.57 5.69 -2.34
N PHE A 241 3.73 5.33 -1.06
CA PHE A 241 3.81 3.94 -0.66
C PHE A 241 2.50 3.20 -0.90
N THR A 242 1.36 3.80 -0.54
CA THR A 242 0.06 3.16 -0.77
C THR A 242 -0.25 3.03 -2.27
N GLN A 243 0.09 4.03 -3.09
CA GLN A 243 -0.01 3.91 -4.55
C GLN A 243 0.85 2.77 -5.09
N ALA A 244 2.12 2.68 -4.66
CA ALA A 244 3.02 1.60 -5.07
C ALA A 244 2.50 0.23 -4.63
N LEU A 245 2.02 0.11 -3.39
CA LEU A 245 1.45 -1.11 -2.84
C LEU A 245 0.24 -1.59 -3.65
N ILE A 246 -0.73 -0.72 -3.93
CA ILE A 246 -1.92 -1.05 -4.72
C ILE A 246 -1.52 -1.46 -6.15
N LYS A 247 -0.63 -0.70 -6.81
CA LYS A 247 -0.13 -1.04 -8.16
C LYS A 247 0.55 -2.42 -8.18
N SER A 248 1.37 -2.71 -7.18
CA SER A 248 2.03 -4.00 -7.02
C SER A 248 1.04 -5.15 -6.87
N LEU A 249 0.05 -5.01 -5.98
CA LEU A 249 -0.98 -6.03 -5.77
C LEU A 249 -1.95 -6.19 -6.96
N ASN A 250 -2.12 -5.14 -7.77
CA ASN A 250 -2.99 -5.17 -8.96
C ASN A 250 -2.42 -5.97 -10.12
N GLY A 251 -1.10 -6.09 -10.23
CA GLY A 251 -0.51 -6.86 -11.33
C GLY A 251 0.97 -6.63 -11.58
N VAL A 252 1.56 -5.54 -11.09
CA VAL A 252 3.01 -5.30 -11.29
C VAL A 252 3.85 -6.42 -10.66
N SER A 253 3.38 -7.01 -9.55
CA SER A 253 4.02 -8.12 -8.85
C SER A 253 3.50 -9.51 -9.20
N CYS A 254 2.57 -9.63 -10.14
CA CYS A 254 1.91 -10.90 -10.44
C CYS A 254 2.80 -11.79 -11.31
N GLU A 255 3.20 -12.96 -10.83
CA GLU A 255 3.85 -13.98 -11.65
C GLU A 255 2.86 -15.08 -12.06
N LYS A 256 3.06 -15.69 -13.23
CA LYS A 256 2.28 -16.86 -13.65
C LYS A 256 2.92 -18.14 -13.10
N LYS A 257 2.24 -18.83 -12.18
CA LYS A 257 2.69 -20.08 -11.54
C LYS A 257 1.58 -21.13 -11.64
N ASP A 258 1.92 -22.29 -12.18
CA ASP A 258 1.00 -23.44 -12.33
C ASP A 258 -0.35 -23.06 -12.97
N GLY A 259 -0.31 -22.22 -14.01
CA GLY A 259 -1.50 -21.76 -14.73
C GLY A 259 -2.27 -20.62 -14.05
N ARG A 260 -1.91 -20.23 -12.82
CA ARG A 260 -2.54 -19.15 -12.06
C ARG A 260 -1.64 -17.93 -11.98
N TRP A 261 -2.24 -16.78 -11.71
CA TRP A 261 -1.54 -15.51 -11.48
C TRP A 261 -1.46 -15.24 -9.98
N VAL A 262 -0.24 -15.05 -9.50
CA VAL A 262 0.07 -15.04 -8.07
C VAL A 262 0.91 -13.81 -7.72
N VAL A 263 0.54 -13.12 -6.65
CA VAL A 263 1.44 -12.16 -5.98
C VAL A 263 2.00 -12.80 -4.73
N SER A 264 3.31 -13.09 -4.73
CA SER A 264 4.02 -13.58 -3.55
C SER A 264 4.60 -12.43 -2.72
N ILE A 265 4.90 -12.68 -1.45
CA ILE A 265 5.56 -11.71 -0.57
C ILE A 265 6.89 -11.18 -1.18
N PRO A 266 7.82 -12.03 -1.67
CA PRO A 266 9.05 -11.55 -2.29
C PRO A 266 8.82 -10.63 -3.49
N ASP A 267 7.90 -11.01 -4.39
CA ASP A 267 7.62 -10.25 -5.61
C ASP A 267 6.96 -8.90 -5.29
N LEU A 268 6.10 -8.89 -4.26
CA LEU A 268 5.49 -7.68 -3.73
C LEU A 268 6.54 -6.71 -3.18
N VAL A 269 7.46 -7.20 -2.34
CA VAL A 269 8.53 -6.36 -1.75
C VAL A 269 9.38 -5.74 -2.85
N HIS A 270 9.84 -6.54 -3.81
CA HIS A 270 10.65 -6.07 -4.93
C HIS A 270 9.92 -4.98 -5.72
N SER A 271 8.66 -5.24 -6.10
CA SER A 271 7.90 -4.34 -6.97
C SER A 271 7.60 -3.00 -6.31
N VAL A 272 7.23 -2.99 -5.04
CA VAL A 272 6.98 -1.75 -4.29
C VAL A 272 8.27 -0.95 -4.13
N GLN A 273 9.39 -1.60 -3.77
CA GLN A 273 10.70 -0.96 -3.70
C GLN A 273 11.07 -0.31 -5.03
N TRP A 274 10.90 -1.02 -6.13
CA TRP A 274 11.19 -0.51 -7.46
C TRP A 274 10.29 0.68 -7.83
N LEU A 275 8.96 0.58 -7.64
CA LEU A 275 8.02 1.67 -7.94
C LEU A 275 8.34 2.93 -7.12
N MET A 276 8.70 2.76 -5.84
CA MET A 276 9.09 3.87 -4.99
C MET A 276 10.42 4.49 -5.40
N GLU A 277 11.38 3.68 -5.86
CA GLU A 277 12.64 4.19 -6.40
C GLU A 277 12.41 5.00 -7.69
N GLN A 278 11.55 4.53 -8.59
CA GLN A 278 11.18 5.30 -9.80
C GLN A 278 10.51 6.63 -9.45
N ALA A 279 9.53 6.62 -8.55
CA ALA A 279 8.86 7.84 -8.10
C ALA A 279 9.85 8.81 -7.43
N SER A 280 10.77 8.29 -6.61
CA SER A 280 11.82 9.08 -5.97
C SER A 280 12.72 9.80 -6.98
N ARG A 281 13.14 9.08 -8.04
CA ARG A 281 13.95 9.65 -9.14
C ARG A 281 13.21 10.76 -9.90
N ARG A 282 11.92 10.58 -10.20
CA ARG A 282 11.13 11.59 -10.93
C ARG A 282 10.87 12.86 -10.14
N ASN A 283 10.56 12.71 -8.85
CA ASN A 283 10.14 13.83 -8.02
C ASN A 283 11.30 14.47 -7.24
N ASN A 284 12.54 14.05 -7.50
CA ASN A 284 13.74 14.43 -6.75
C ASN A 284 13.51 14.37 -5.22
N SER A 285 12.80 13.34 -4.79
CA SER A 285 12.41 13.11 -3.40
C SER A 285 12.97 11.78 -2.95
N TYR A 286 13.51 11.69 -1.74
CA TYR A 286 14.17 10.46 -1.28
C TYR A 286 13.30 9.74 -0.25
N GLN A 287 12.54 8.74 -0.70
CA GLN A 287 11.78 7.85 0.17
C GLN A 287 12.08 6.39 -0.20
N LEU A 288 12.79 5.69 0.69
CA LEU A 288 13.11 4.27 0.54
C LEU A 288 12.29 3.45 1.53
N PRO A 289 11.50 2.47 1.06
CA PRO A 289 10.79 1.59 1.95
C PRO A 289 11.73 0.51 2.49
N TYR A 290 11.36 -0.08 3.62
CA TYR A 290 12.12 -1.11 4.33
C TYR A 290 11.22 -2.30 4.63
N ALA A 291 11.67 -3.52 4.31
CA ALA A 291 10.91 -4.74 4.52
C ALA A 291 11.69 -5.75 5.38
N ILE A 292 10.99 -6.39 6.30
CA ILE A 292 11.41 -7.62 6.97
C ILE A 292 10.45 -8.70 6.51
N SER A 293 10.95 -9.75 5.87
CA SER A 293 10.13 -10.86 5.38
C SER A 293 10.66 -12.22 5.81
N GLU A 294 9.74 -13.15 6.05
CA GLU A 294 10.00 -14.56 6.35
C GLU A 294 9.05 -15.42 5.49
N GLY A 295 9.56 -16.46 4.82
CA GLY A 295 8.73 -17.38 4.02
C GLY A 295 8.28 -16.84 2.66
N TRP A 296 7.40 -17.61 2.00
CA TRP A 296 6.98 -17.44 0.60
C TRP A 296 5.44 -17.34 0.46
N GLY A 297 4.80 -16.59 1.36
CA GLY A 297 3.35 -16.43 1.39
C GLY A 297 2.80 -15.83 0.10
N GLN A 298 1.60 -16.27 -0.29
CA GLN A 298 0.87 -15.76 -1.45
C GLN A 298 -0.31 -14.91 -0.97
N LEU A 299 -0.41 -13.68 -1.48
CA LEU A 299 -1.47 -12.75 -1.10
C LEU A 299 -2.62 -12.75 -2.10
N ILE A 300 -2.27 -12.72 -3.39
CA ILE A 300 -3.22 -12.75 -4.50
C ILE A 300 -3.05 -14.08 -5.23
N VAL A 301 -4.16 -14.72 -5.55
CA VAL A 301 -4.22 -15.93 -6.37
C VAL A 301 -5.47 -15.83 -7.24
N ARG A 302 -5.28 -15.68 -8.55
CA ARG A 302 -6.38 -15.50 -9.52
C ARG A 302 -6.16 -16.30 -10.81
N GLN A 303 -7.23 -16.67 -11.48
CA GLN A 303 -7.17 -17.45 -12.73
C GLN A 303 -6.87 -16.58 -13.94
N ARG A 304 -7.44 -15.38 -13.96
CA ARG A 304 -7.32 -14.45 -15.08
C ARG A 304 -6.08 -13.56 -14.91
N PRO A 305 -5.37 -13.27 -16.02
CA PRO A 305 -4.28 -12.31 -15.99
C PRO A 305 -4.76 -10.94 -15.48
N PRO A 306 -3.93 -10.25 -14.69
CA PRO A 306 -4.26 -8.91 -14.26
C PRO A 306 -4.23 -7.93 -15.45
N LEU A 307 -5.06 -6.90 -15.35
CA LEU A 307 -4.99 -5.71 -16.18
C LEU A 307 -4.11 -4.68 -15.47
N VAL A 308 -3.15 -4.11 -16.18
CA VAL A 308 -2.24 -3.09 -15.64
C VAL A 308 -2.20 -1.87 -16.54
N PRO A 309 -1.99 -0.66 -15.97
CA PRO A 309 -1.73 0.51 -16.77
C PRO A 309 -0.32 0.44 -17.38
N VAL A 310 -0.20 0.80 -18.66
CA VAL A 310 1.07 0.90 -19.38
C VAL A 310 1.26 2.32 -19.88
N THR A 311 2.45 2.88 -19.64
CA THR A 311 2.83 4.20 -20.15
C THR A 311 3.78 4.05 -21.32
N LEU A 312 3.49 4.70 -22.43
CA LEU A 312 4.33 4.77 -23.62
C LEU A 312 4.92 6.17 -23.78
N ARG A 313 6.21 6.22 -24.12
CA ARG A 313 6.94 7.46 -24.34
C ARG A 313 7.85 7.31 -25.56
N PHE A 314 7.92 8.34 -26.40
CA PHE A 314 8.90 8.39 -27.48
C PHE A 314 10.16 9.17 -27.08
N GLU A 315 11.29 8.77 -27.66
CA GLU A 315 12.53 9.52 -27.68
C GLU A 315 12.90 9.91 -29.13
N PRO A 316 12.90 11.21 -29.48
CA PRO A 316 12.70 12.35 -28.59
C PRO A 316 11.22 12.60 -28.26
N LEU A 317 10.95 13.21 -27.10
CA LEU A 317 9.59 13.40 -26.55
C LEU A 317 8.67 14.20 -27.49
N GLU A 318 9.23 15.02 -28.37
CA GLU A 318 8.52 15.77 -29.40
C GLU A 318 7.82 14.88 -30.43
N ALA A 319 8.30 13.65 -30.65
CA ALA A 319 7.69 12.72 -31.59
C ALA A 319 6.25 12.36 -31.21
N MET A 320 5.93 12.38 -29.91
CA MET A 320 4.58 12.19 -29.37
C MET A 320 3.55 13.12 -30.03
N ALA A 321 3.92 14.38 -30.30
CA ALA A 321 3.01 15.39 -30.85
C ALA A 321 2.82 15.23 -32.37
N ASP A 322 3.77 14.60 -33.05
CA ASP A 322 3.73 14.36 -34.50
C ASP A 322 2.98 13.06 -34.85
N ALA A 323 2.72 12.19 -33.87
CA ALA A 323 2.09 10.91 -34.08
C ALA A 323 0.60 11.06 -34.48
N THR A 324 0.23 10.51 -35.63
CA THR A 324 -1.12 10.54 -36.20
C THR A 324 -1.90 9.25 -36.00
N MET A 325 -1.23 8.18 -35.59
CA MET A 325 -1.84 6.89 -35.34
C MET A 325 -1.07 6.18 -34.25
N LEU A 326 -1.79 5.59 -33.30
CA LEU A 326 -1.25 4.67 -32.30
C LEU A 326 -2.17 3.48 -32.17
N GLU A 327 -1.65 2.30 -32.42
CA GLU A 327 -2.41 1.06 -32.25
C GLU A 327 -1.60 0.10 -31.41
N LEU A 328 -2.25 -0.47 -30.40
CA LEU A 328 -1.72 -1.57 -29.61
C LEU A 328 -2.63 -2.78 -29.81
N GLN A 329 -2.13 -3.80 -30.50
CA GLN A 329 -2.89 -5.00 -30.82
C GLN A 329 -2.29 -6.21 -30.12
N SER A 330 -3.10 -6.96 -29.36
CA SER A 330 -2.62 -8.20 -28.74
C SER A 330 -2.30 -9.25 -29.80
N TRP A 331 -1.12 -9.87 -29.71
CA TRP A 331 -0.72 -10.88 -30.67
C TRP A 331 -1.60 -12.13 -30.53
N GLY A 332 -2.23 -12.56 -31.64
CA GLY A 332 -3.14 -13.71 -31.66
C GLY A 332 -4.59 -13.41 -31.27
N SER A 333 -4.95 -12.15 -30.99
CA SER A 333 -6.33 -11.71 -30.83
C SER A 333 -6.66 -10.58 -31.81
N PRO A 334 -7.78 -10.65 -32.55
CA PRO A 334 -8.19 -9.58 -33.45
C PRO A 334 -8.77 -8.36 -32.71
N ALA A 335 -8.87 -8.41 -31.37
CA ALA A 335 -9.29 -7.28 -30.56
C ALA A 335 -8.23 -6.16 -30.64
N LEU A 336 -8.46 -5.22 -31.55
CA LEU A 336 -7.79 -3.93 -31.56
C LEU A 336 -8.17 -3.21 -30.25
N LEU A 337 -7.19 -2.65 -29.55
CA LEU A 337 -7.42 -1.48 -28.70
C LEU A 337 -7.12 -0.27 -29.58
N PRO A 338 -8.08 0.24 -30.40
CA PRO A 338 -7.82 1.41 -31.20
C PRO A 338 -7.69 2.60 -30.26
N ILE A 339 -6.47 3.08 -30.06
CA ILE A 339 -6.23 4.33 -29.36
C ILE A 339 -6.28 5.41 -30.43
N ARG A 340 -7.47 5.98 -30.66
CA ARG A 340 -7.59 7.12 -31.56
C ARG A 340 -6.90 8.33 -30.90
N PRO A 341 -5.95 9.01 -31.56
CA PRO A 341 -5.28 10.19 -31.01
C PRO A 341 -6.25 11.32 -30.62
N GLU A 342 -7.47 11.31 -31.17
CA GLU A 342 -8.53 12.28 -30.90
C GLU A 342 -9.14 12.18 -29.48
N SER A 343 -9.02 11.03 -28.80
CA SER A 343 -9.38 10.91 -27.37
C SER A 343 -8.23 11.27 -26.41
N ILE A 344 -7.05 11.62 -26.94
CA ILE A 344 -5.86 12.08 -26.21
C ILE A 344 -5.78 13.63 -26.24
N LEU A 345 -6.92 14.33 -26.23
CA LEU A 345 -6.97 15.79 -26.10
C LEU A 345 -6.89 16.28 -24.64
N GLN A 346 -6.23 15.51 -23.78
CA GLN A 346 -5.51 16.09 -22.64
C GLN A 346 -4.06 15.63 -22.74
N VAL A 347 -3.31 16.30 -23.63
CA VAL A 347 -1.86 16.35 -23.48
C VAL A 347 -1.60 17.01 -22.12
N ASN A 348 -1.49 16.19 -21.08
CA ASN A 348 -0.96 16.63 -19.81
C ASN A 348 0.41 17.26 -20.06
N GLN A 349 0.82 18.17 -19.19
CA GLN A 349 2.07 18.94 -19.26
C GLN A 349 3.35 18.09 -19.43
N HIS A 350 3.24 16.76 -19.43
CA HIS A 350 4.31 15.76 -19.43
C HIS A 350 4.47 14.94 -20.73
N LYS A 351 3.60 15.07 -21.76
CA LYS A 351 3.71 14.37 -23.07
C LYS A 351 3.93 12.84 -22.96
N GLU A 352 3.08 12.12 -22.24
CA GLU A 352 3.10 10.65 -22.11
C GLU A 352 1.75 10.06 -22.51
N TRP A 353 1.74 8.83 -23.04
CA TRP A 353 0.51 8.11 -23.37
C TRP A 353 0.24 7.01 -22.35
N GLN A 354 -0.96 7.00 -21.78
CA GLN A 354 -1.35 6.02 -20.75
C GLN A 354 -2.46 5.12 -21.30
N ILE A 355 -2.27 3.81 -21.17
CA ILE A 355 -3.23 2.77 -21.51
C ILE A 355 -3.62 2.10 -20.20
N GLU A 356 -4.85 2.31 -19.74
CA GLU A 356 -5.25 1.94 -18.38
C GLU A 356 -5.36 0.42 -18.15
N GLU A 357 -5.78 -0.33 -19.17
CA GLU A 357 -6.11 -1.75 -19.05
C GLU A 357 -5.37 -2.59 -20.11
N VAL A 358 -4.15 -3.02 -19.78
CA VAL A 358 -3.37 -3.94 -20.61
C VAL A 358 -3.20 -5.28 -19.89
N GLU A 359 -3.58 -6.37 -20.54
CA GLU A 359 -3.47 -7.71 -19.98
C GLU A 359 -2.00 -8.15 -19.90
N VAL A 360 -1.55 -8.53 -18.70
CA VAL A 360 -0.20 -9.03 -18.44
C VAL A 360 -0.03 -10.45 -18.98
N GLY A 361 1.19 -10.80 -19.40
CA GLY A 361 1.53 -12.13 -19.92
C GLY A 361 1.39 -12.27 -21.42
N ARG A 362 1.31 -11.15 -22.15
CA ARG A 362 1.08 -11.13 -23.60
C ARG A 362 2.10 -10.28 -24.32
N PHE A 363 2.24 -10.58 -25.61
CA PHE A 363 2.88 -9.72 -26.57
C PHE A 363 1.83 -8.87 -27.28
N TYR A 364 2.20 -7.63 -27.58
CA TYR A 364 1.39 -6.67 -28.30
C TYR A 364 2.18 -6.11 -29.47
N GLN A 365 1.55 -6.00 -30.63
CA GLN A 365 2.07 -5.23 -31.74
C GLN A 365 1.75 -3.76 -31.48
N LEU A 366 2.77 -2.93 -31.33
CA LEU A 366 2.66 -1.48 -31.32
C LEU A 366 2.93 -0.95 -32.73
N THR A 367 1.96 -0.22 -33.26
CA THR A 367 2.10 0.49 -34.53
C THR A 367 1.90 1.98 -34.30
N THR A 368 2.84 2.79 -34.80
CA THR A 368 2.75 4.24 -34.77
C THR A 368 3.06 4.82 -36.14
N ARG A 369 2.28 5.81 -36.55
CA ARG A 369 2.54 6.61 -37.77
C ARG A 369 2.69 8.07 -37.39
N PHE A 370 3.56 8.79 -38.10
CA PHE A 370 3.81 10.21 -37.87
C PHE A 370 3.32 11.04 -39.06
N SER A 371 2.79 12.22 -38.78
CA SER A 371 2.36 13.21 -39.78
C SER A 371 3.53 13.76 -40.57
N SER A 372 4.65 14.00 -39.89
CA SER A 372 5.86 14.54 -40.48
C SER A 372 6.81 13.41 -40.90
N SER A 373 7.62 13.66 -41.92
CA SER A 373 8.73 12.78 -42.30
C SER A 373 9.93 12.89 -41.35
N ARG A 374 9.80 13.67 -40.26
CA ARG A 374 10.84 13.89 -39.25
C ARG A 374 11.12 12.63 -38.44
N TYR A 375 10.10 11.80 -38.26
CA TYR A 375 10.15 10.57 -37.47
C TYR A 375 9.82 9.37 -38.34
N ARG A 376 10.50 8.25 -38.09
CA ARG A 376 10.21 7.00 -38.79
C ARG A 376 8.98 6.38 -38.16
N ASN A 377 8.06 5.92 -38.99
CA ASN A 377 6.96 5.08 -38.54
C ASN A 377 7.50 3.88 -37.75
N LEU A 378 6.79 3.51 -36.68
CA LEU A 378 7.18 2.43 -35.78
C LEU A 378 6.23 1.25 -35.95
N ASP A 379 6.80 0.06 -36.05
CA ASP A 379 6.10 -1.22 -35.96
C ASP A 379 6.99 -2.13 -35.11
N THR A 380 6.62 -2.34 -33.84
CA THR A 380 7.45 -3.09 -32.89
C THR A 380 6.61 -3.98 -31.99
N LEU A 381 7.22 -5.06 -31.51
CA LEU A 381 6.60 -5.98 -30.56
C LEU A 381 6.90 -5.51 -29.14
N LEU A 382 5.86 -5.26 -28.36
CA LEU A 382 5.94 -4.98 -26.93
C LEU A 382 5.60 -6.24 -26.14
N SER A 383 6.38 -6.51 -25.11
CA SER A 383 6.11 -7.60 -24.17
C SER A 383 5.64 -7.00 -22.85
N VAL A 384 4.40 -7.26 -22.45
CA VAL A 384 3.87 -6.83 -21.16
C VAL A 384 3.90 -8.03 -20.24
N MET A 385 5.07 -8.26 -19.65
CA MET A 385 5.33 -9.41 -18.77
C MET A 385 5.46 -8.96 -17.32
N PRO A 386 5.16 -9.85 -16.37
CA PRO A 386 5.57 -9.67 -14.99
C PRO A 386 7.07 -9.41 -14.88
N ARG A 387 7.44 -8.65 -13.85
CA ARG A 387 8.84 -8.58 -13.43
C ARG A 387 9.25 -9.84 -12.67
N SER A 388 9.36 -10.98 -13.36
CA SER A 388 9.97 -12.17 -12.77
C SER A 388 11.48 -12.15 -13.00
N HIS A 389 12.27 -11.89 -11.96
CA HIS A 389 13.67 -12.27 -11.71
C HIS A 389 14.74 -12.11 -12.83
N SER A 390 14.41 -11.54 -13.99
CA SER A 390 15.35 -11.26 -15.07
C SER A 390 16.14 -9.98 -14.77
N PRO A 391 17.47 -9.97 -14.92
CA PRO A 391 18.30 -8.79 -14.69
C PRO A 391 18.05 -7.66 -15.70
N ASP A 392 17.38 -7.94 -16.82
CA ASP A 392 17.00 -6.93 -17.81
C ASP A 392 15.53 -6.52 -17.65
N PRO A 393 15.26 -5.24 -17.32
CA PRO A 393 13.89 -4.74 -17.16
C PRO A 393 13.26 -4.53 -18.54
N ILE A 394 12.24 -5.32 -18.89
CA ILE A 394 11.24 -4.83 -19.86
C ILE A 394 10.29 -3.93 -19.07
N PRO A 395 10.14 -2.64 -19.43
CA PRO A 395 9.50 -1.69 -18.54
C PRO A 395 7.99 -1.55 -18.82
N ILE A 396 7.24 -1.26 -17.75
CA ILE A 396 5.88 -0.70 -17.81
C ILE A 396 5.91 0.76 -18.35
N GLU A 397 7.12 1.28 -18.60
CA GLU A 397 7.43 2.53 -19.29
C GLU A 397 8.46 2.32 -20.40
N MET A 398 7.99 2.25 -21.64
CA MET A 398 8.88 2.04 -22.78
C MET A 398 9.25 3.39 -23.40
N ASN A 399 10.56 3.65 -23.47
CA ASN A 399 11.14 4.73 -24.27
C ASN A 399 11.39 4.17 -25.68
N LEU A 400 10.69 4.71 -26.68
CA LEU A 400 10.64 4.21 -28.05
C LEU A 400 11.25 5.16 -29.06
#